data_AF-A0A5Q7EHW3-F1
#
_entry.id   AF-A0A5Q7EHW3-F1
#
_cell.length_a   1.000
_cell.length_b   1.000
_cell.length_c   1.000
_cell.angle_alpha   90.00
_cell.angle_beta   90.00
_cell.angle_gamma   90.00
#
_symmetry.space_group_name_H-M   'P 1'
#
loop_
_entity.id
_entity.type
_entity.pdbx_description
1 polymer ?
#
loop_
_entity_poly.entity_id
_entity_poly.type
_entity_poly.pdbx_seq_one_letter_code
_entity_poly.pdbx_strand_id
1 'polypeptide(L)' 'MAQGVLQHRYDVQGNRTETQMPDGRTLRYLYYGSGHLQQINLG' A
#
# COMPACT_ATOMS: atom_id res chain seq x y z
N MET A 1 11.80 10.90 -19.24
CA MET A 1 11.67 10.06 -18.03
C MET A 1 10.17 9.91 -17.77
N ALA A 2 9.64 8.71 -17.57
CA ALA A 2 8.22 8.57 -17.19
C ALA A 2 8.11 8.74 -15.68
N GLN A 3 7.69 9.91 -15.20
CA GLN A 3 7.27 10.09 -13.81
C GLN A 3 5.82 9.63 -13.68
N GLY A 4 5.62 8.42 -13.18
CA GLY A 4 4.28 7.92 -12.89
C GLY A 4 3.81 8.32 -11.49
N VAL A 5 2.49 8.46 -11.31
CA VAL A 5 1.88 8.83 -10.02
C VAL A 5 1.65 7.58 -9.18
N LEU A 6 2.10 7.60 -7.93
CA LEU A 6 1.73 6.62 -6.92
C LEU A 6 0.48 7.09 -6.18
N GLN A 7 -0.47 6.18 -5.98
CA GLN A 7 -1.66 6.45 -5.17
C GLN A 7 -1.59 5.60 -3.91
N HIS A 8 -1.89 6.19 -2.76
CA HIS A 8 -1.82 5.53 -1.46
C HIS A 8 -3.17 5.53 -0.77
N ARG A 9 -3.51 4.40 -0.13
CA ARG A 9 -4.68 4.28 0.73
C ARG A 9 -4.24 4.03 2.16
N TYR A 10 -4.96 4.64 3.10
CA TYR A 10 -4.71 4.53 4.53
C TYR A 10 -5.96 4.04 5.26
N ASP A 11 -5.76 3.34 6.37
CA ASP A 11 -6.82 3.01 7.32
C ASP A 11 -7.07 4.17 8.30
N VAL A 12 -8.03 3.99 9.22
CA VAL A 12 -8.40 4.98 10.25
C VAL A 12 -7.30 5.25 11.27
N GLN A 13 -6.31 4.36 11.41
CA GLN A 13 -5.17 4.51 12.30
C GLN A 13 -3.97 5.17 11.60
N GLY A 14 -4.09 5.46 10.30
CA GLY A 14 -3.04 6.06 9.49
C GLY A 14 -2.03 5.05 8.93
N ASN A 15 -2.30 3.74 9.02
CA ASN A 15 -1.46 2.74 8.38
C ASN A 15 -1.76 2.68 6.88
N ARG A 16 -0.73 2.58 6.05
CA ARG A 16 -0.88 2.52 4.59
C ARG A 16 -1.27 1.12 4.16
N THR A 17 -2.50 0.90 3.74
CA THR A 17 -3.01 -0.43 3.36
C THR A 17 -2.80 -0.78 1.90
N GLU A 18 -2.62 0.22 1.02
CA GLU A 18 -2.43 -0.01 -0.42
C GLU A 18 -1.50 1.04 -1.06
N THR A 19 -0.70 0.62 -2.05
CA THR A 19 -0.02 1.51 -2.99
C THR A 19 -0.26 1.02 -4.41
N GLN A 20 -0.90 1.86 -5.23
CA GLN A 20 -1.06 1.60 -6.66
C GLN A 20 0.10 2.22 -7.42
N MET A 21 0.74 1.39 -8.24
CA MET A 21 1.86 1.78 -9.09
C MET A 21 1.35 2.38 -10.41
N PRO A 22 2.18 3.17 -11.12
CA PRO A 22 1.76 3.82 -12.36
C PRO A 22 1.53 2.82 -13.51
N ASP A 23 2.07 1.61 -13.38
CA ASP A 23 1.87 0.50 -14.31
C ASP A 23 0.59 -0.32 -13.99
N GLY A 24 -0.22 0.13 -13.03
CA GLY A 24 -1.47 -0.49 -12.63
C GLY A 24 -1.33 -1.61 -11.59
N ARG A 25 -0.11 -2.08 -11.30
CA ARG A 25 0.12 -3.08 -10.25
C ARG A 25 -0.14 -2.49 -8.86
N THR A 26 -0.42 -3.37 -7.90
CA THR A 26 -0.84 -2.93 -6.56
C THR A 26 -0.08 -3.65 -5.47
N LEU A 27 0.52 -2.89 -4.55
CA LEU A 27 1.03 -3.39 -3.28
C LEU A 27 -0.05 -3.32 -2.22
N ARG A 28 -0.31 -4.42 -1.52
CA ARG A 28 -1.24 -4.52 -0.39
C ARG A 28 -0.47 -4.82 0.88
N TYR A 29 -0.78 -4.09 1.95
CA TYR A 29 -0.12 -4.21 3.25
C TYR A 29 -1.13 -4.72 4.28
N LEU A 30 -0.77 -5.81 4.97
CA LEU A 30 -1.59 -6.39 6.03
C LEU A 30 -0.95 -6.07 7.38
N TYR A 31 -1.72 -5.43 8.25
CA TYR A 31 -1.34 -5.11 9.63
C TYR A 31 -2.15 -5.93 10.62
N TYR A 32 -1.56 -6.28 11.76
CA TYR A 32 -2.28 -6.86 12.90
C TYR A 32 -2.42 -5.85 14.05
N GLY A 33 -3.24 -6.16 15.06
CA GLY A 33 -3.85 -5.22 16.01
C GLY A 33 -2.96 -4.19 16.74
N SER A 34 -1.63 -4.32 16.75
CA SER A 34 -0.72 -3.29 17.25
C SER A 34 -0.30 -2.24 16.19
N GLY A 35 -0.79 -2.36 14.96
CA GLY A 35 -0.32 -1.56 13.81
C GLY A 35 0.98 -2.08 13.18
N HIS A 36 1.44 -3.27 13.59
CA HIS A 36 2.63 -3.88 13.03
C HIS A 36 2.34 -4.57 11.70
N LEU A 37 3.23 -4.36 10.74
CA LEU A 37 3.13 -4.96 9.41
C LEU A 37 3.43 -6.46 9.49
N GLN A 38 2.50 -7.26 8.99
CA GLN A 38 2.61 -8.71 8.92
C GLN A 38 3.11 -9.16 7.56
N GLN A 39 2.56 -8.59 6.49
CA GLN A 39 2.73 -9.11 5.13
C GLN A 39 2.59 -7.98 4.10
N ILE A 40 3.33 -8.12 3.00
CA ILE A 40 3.19 -7.32 1.79
C ILE A 40 2.91 -8.27 0.63
N ASN A 41 1.88 -7.97 -0.14
CA ASN A 41 1.52 -8.70 -1.36
C ASN A 41 1.65 -7.79 -2.57
N LEU A 42 2.19 -8.33 -3.66
CA LEU A 42 2.18 -7.70 -4.97
C LEU A 42 1.14 -8.41 -5.85
N GLY A 43 0.19 -7.63 -6.37
CA GLY A 43 -0.79 -8.06 -7.36
C GLY A 43 -0.64 -7.32 -8.69
#